data_AF-A0A2G5BFI1-F1
#
_entry.id   AF-A0A2G5BFI1-F1
#
_cell.length_a   1.000
_cell.length_b   1.000
_cell.length_c   1.000
_cell.angle_alpha   90.00
_cell.angle_beta   90.00
_cell.angle_gamma   90.00
#
_symmetry.space_group_name_H-M   'P 1'
#
loop_
_entity.id
_entity.type
_entity.pdbx_description
1 polymer ?
#
loop_
_entity_poly.entity_id
_entity_poly.type
_entity_poly.pdbx_seq_one_letter_code
_entity_poly.pdbx_strand_id
1 'polypeptide(L)'
;MPIAAVVNAEVNMPELVQAIDIVYAKAMKMAAKVRHVTVAFPLAAAALCVSRRDVFHQRWLSLLEYCIQRLKDKQFRRVSMDAILRMLWVYLFRYPESSNVVLRRIDSLSRIFFPATKLHAWP
;
A
#
# COMPACT_ATOMS: atom_id res chain seq x y z
N MET A 1 17.77 -10.16 -10.73
CA MET A 1 17.54 -8.97 -11.58
C MET A 1 18.56 -7.89 -11.20
N PRO A 2 19.33 -7.33 -12.15
CA PRO A 2 20.45 -6.41 -11.88
C PRO A 2 20.02 -5.05 -11.29
N ILE A 3 18.74 -4.70 -11.40
CA ILE A 3 18.17 -3.45 -10.88
C ILE A 3 18.15 -3.43 -9.34
N ALA A 4 18.10 -4.59 -8.67
CA ALA A 4 18.06 -4.65 -7.21
C ALA A 4 19.35 -4.13 -6.54
N ALA A 5 20.50 -4.29 -7.20
CA ALA A 5 21.79 -3.84 -6.67
C ALA A 5 21.94 -2.32 -6.72
N VAL A 6 21.46 -1.69 -7.80
CA VAL A 6 21.50 -0.22 -7.96
C VAL A 6 20.47 0.45 -7.05
N VAL A 7 19.28 -0.15 -6.92
CA VAL A 7 18.24 0.34 -5.99
C VAL A 7 18.70 0.27 -4.53
N ASN A 8 19.52 -0.71 -4.15
CA ASN A 8 20.09 -0.75 -2.79
C ASN A 8 21.08 0.40 -2.50
N ALA A 9 21.77 0.93 -3.51
CA ALA A 9 22.68 2.07 -3.34
C ALA A 9 21.92 3.40 -3.25
N GLU A 10 20.89 3.60 -4.08
CA GLU A 10 20.08 4.83 -4.09
C GLU A 10 19.14 4.94 -2.88
N VAL A 11 18.57 3.82 -2.42
CA VAL A 11 17.68 3.76 -1.24
C VAL A 11 18.47 3.93 0.09
N ASN A 12 19.79 3.83 0.04
CA ASN A 12 20.68 4.16 1.17
C ASN A 12 21.09 5.64 1.21
N MET A 13 20.64 6.47 0.25
CA MET A 13 20.82 7.91 0.35
C MET A 13 19.91 8.45 1.46
N PRO A 14 20.46 9.01 2.56
CA PRO A 14 19.66 9.49 3.69
C PRO A 14 18.65 10.57 3.27
N GLU A 15 18.98 11.35 2.25
CA GLU A 15 18.12 12.38 1.66
C GLU A 15 16.87 11.79 1.01
N LEU A 16 16.99 10.64 0.33
CA LEU A 16 15.84 9.96 -0.29
C LEU A 16 14.91 9.39 0.78
N VAL A 17 15.45 8.81 1.85
CA VAL A 17 14.65 8.32 2.98
C VAL A 17 13.87 9.48 3.62
N GLN A 18 14.54 10.60 3.87
CA GLN A 18 13.92 11.80 4.43
C GLN A 18 12.84 12.35 3.50
N ALA A 19 13.10 12.41 2.19
CA ALA A 19 12.12 12.83 1.20
C ALA A 19 10.89 11.93 1.19
N ILE A 20 11.07 10.60 1.19
CA ILE A 20 9.98 9.62 1.25
C ILE A 20 9.13 9.82 2.51
N ASP A 21 9.77 10.05 3.67
CA ASP A 21 9.05 10.29 4.92
C ASP A 21 8.23 11.59 4.88
N ILE A 22 8.79 12.67 4.34
CA ILE A 22 8.09 13.95 4.16
C ILE A 22 6.89 13.78 3.22
N VAL A 23 7.10 13.12 2.08
CA VAL A 23 6.04 12.86 1.08
C VAL A 23 4.94 12.00 1.68
N TYR A 24 5.29 10.91 2.36
CA TYR A 24 4.32 10.02 2.99
C TYR A 24 3.51 10.76 4.06
N ALA A 25 4.17 11.51 4.96
CA ALA A 25 3.49 12.27 6.00
C ALA A 25 2.53 13.32 5.42
N LYS A 26 2.94 14.00 4.34
CA LYS A 26 2.08 14.96 3.63
C LYS A 26 0.90 14.27 2.95
N ALA A 27 1.14 13.14 2.29
CA ALA A 27 0.11 12.34 1.63
C ALA A 27 -0.94 11.87 2.64
N MET A 28 -0.53 11.39 3.82
CA MET A 28 -1.46 10.98 4.88
C MET A 28 -2.29 12.16 5.43
N LYS A 29 -1.68 13.34 5.61
CA LYS A 29 -2.43 14.57 5.97
C LYS A 29 -3.45 14.95 4.89
N MET A 30 -3.13 14.75 3.61
CA MET A 30 -4.07 14.96 2.50
C MET A 30 -5.19 13.92 2.50
N ALA A 31 -4.87 12.65 2.77
CA ALA A 31 -5.83 11.54 2.80
C ALA A 31 -6.94 11.72 3.84
N ALA A 32 -6.68 12.49 4.92
CA ALA A 32 -7.70 12.86 5.90
C ALA A 32 -8.82 13.73 5.30
N LYS A 33 -8.56 14.43 4.18
CA LYS A 33 -9.54 15.23 3.46
C LYS A 33 -10.07 14.46 2.26
N VAL A 34 -11.36 14.11 2.29
CA VAL A 34 -12.06 13.32 1.25
C VAL A 34 -11.76 13.80 -0.17
N ARG A 35 -11.75 15.13 -0.39
CA ARG A 35 -11.46 15.75 -1.70
C ARG A 35 -10.07 15.44 -2.27
N HIS A 36 -9.11 15.04 -1.44
CA HIS A 36 -7.73 14.76 -1.85
C HIS A 36 -7.41 13.26 -1.88
N VAL A 37 -8.32 12.37 -1.47
CA VAL A 37 -8.09 10.93 -1.39
C VAL A 37 -7.59 10.34 -2.72
N THR A 38 -8.14 10.81 -3.84
CA THR A 38 -7.77 10.37 -5.20
C THR A 38 -6.31 10.62 -5.58
N VAL A 39 -5.66 11.60 -4.95
CA VAL A 39 -4.26 11.93 -5.20
C VAL A 39 -3.38 11.47 -4.04
N ALA A 40 -3.92 11.50 -2.82
CA ALA A 40 -3.21 11.13 -1.61
C ALA A 40 -2.87 9.63 -1.55
N PHE A 41 -3.80 8.75 -1.93
CA PHE A 41 -3.57 7.30 -1.87
C PHE A 41 -2.48 6.82 -2.83
N PRO A 42 -2.46 7.22 -4.12
CA PRO A 42 -1.37 6.87 -5.01
C PRO A 42 -0.02 7.40 -4.53
N LEU A 43 0.00 8.63 -3.99
CA LEU A 43 1.22 9.24 -3.48
C LEU A 43 1.77 8.51 -2.26
N ALA A 44 0.91 8.18 -1.29
CA ALA A 44 1.28 7.41 -0.10
C ALA A 44 1.75 6.00 -0.46
N ALA A 45 1.04 5.33 -1.38
CA ALA A 45 1.40 4.00 -1.85
C ALA A 45 2.74 4.01 -2.59
N ALA A 46 2.94 4.96 -3.52
CA ALA A 46 4.20 5.12 -4.24
C ALA A 46 5.37 5.36 -3.29
N ALA A 47 5.23 6.29 -2.33
CA ALA A 47 6.24 6.58 -1.33
C ALA A 47 6.61 5.34 -0.50
N LEU A 48 5.63 4.56 -0.05
CA LEU A 48 5.90 3.31 0.68
C LEU A 48 6.55 2.25 -0.21
N CYS A 49 6.12 2.10 -1.47
CA CYS A 49 6.66 1.07 -2.36
C CYS A 49 8.15 1.27 -2.67
N VAL A 50 8.65 2.51 -2.64
CA VAL A 50 10.07 2.83 -2.82
C VAL A 50 10.85 2.94 -1.50
N SER A 51 10.17 2.86 -0.36
CA SER A 51 10.78 2.94 0.96
C SER A 51 11.60 1.70 1.33
N ARG A 52 12.41 1.82 2.38
CA ARG A 52 13.16 0.69 2.96
C ARG A 52 12.19 -0.35 3.56
N ARG A 53 12.65 -1.60 3.66
CA ARG A 53 11.88 -2.73 4.20
C ARG A 53 11.22 -2.42 5.54
N ASP A 54 11.96 -1.83 6.46
CA ASP A 54 11.48 -1.55 7.83
C ASP A 54 10.37 -0.50 7.83
N VAL A 55 10.55 0.58 7.07
CA VAL A 55 9.56 1.65 6.92
C VAL A 55 8.29 1.12 6.27
N PHE A 56 8.44 0.31 5.21
CA PHE A 56 7.32 -0.35 4.56
C PHE A 56 6.55 -1.21 5.57
N HIS A 57 7.23 -2.12 6.28
CA HIS A 57 6.62 -3.05 7.25
C HIS A 57 5.86 -2.33 8.38
N GLN A 58 6.36 -1.19 8.83
CA GLN A 58 5.73 -0.42 9.89
C GLN A 58 4.43 0.27 9.45
N ARG A 59 4.27 0.62 8.17
CA ARG A 59 3.25 1.57 7.72
C ARG A 59 2.25 1.03 6.70
N TRP A 60 2.63 -0.01 5.95
CA TRP A 60 1.82 -0.52 4.84
C TRP A 60 0.44 -1.01 5.28
N LEU A 61 0.33 -1.65 6.45
CA LEU A 61 -0.95 -2.13 6.98
C LEU A 61 -1.91 -1.00 7.31
N SER A 62 -1.41 0.08 7.93
CA SER A 62 -2.23 1.24 8.22
C SER A 62 -2.76 1.86 6.92
N LEU A 63 -1.90 2.02 5.90
CA LEU A 63 -2.36 2.52 4.60
C LEU A 63 -3.36 1.57 3.92
N LEU A 64 -3.12 0.26 4.00
CA LEU A 64 -4.02 -0.76 3.48
C LEU A 64 -5.42 -0.67 4.09
N GLU A 65 -5.51 -0.50 5.41
CA GLU A 65 -6.78 -0.32 6.13
C GLU A 65 -7.52 0.94 5.66
N TYR A 66 -6.81 2.07 5.50
CA TYR A 66 -7.40 3.29 4.94
C TYR A 66 -7.96 3.08 3.54
N CYS A 67 -7.24 2.36 2.68
CA CYS A 67 -7.71 2.04 1.34
C CYS A 67 -8.94 1.12 1.38
N ILE A 68 -8.94 0.10 2.24
CA ILE A 68 -10.07 -0.84 2.40
C ILE A 68 -11.35 -0.09 2.81
N GLN A 69 -11.26 0.84 3.77
CA GLN A 69 -12.41 1.63 4.21
C GLN A 69 -13.05 2.45 3.08
N ARG A 70 -12.28 2.82 2.05
CA ARG A 70 -12.75 3.61 0.90
C ARG A 70 -13.23 2.79 -0.29
N LEU A 71 -13.13 1.45 -0.25
CA LEU A 71 -13.62 0.57 -1.33
C LEU A 71 -15.15 0.63 -1.51
N LYS A 72 -15.87 0.93 -0.43
CA LYS A 72 -17.34 1.06 -0.44
C LYS A 72 -17.81 2.25 -1.26
N ASP A 73 -16.98 3.28 -1.39
CA ASP A 73 -17.29 4.49 -2.14
C ASP A 73 -16.88 4.33 -3.61
N LYS A 74 -17.85 4.40 -4.53
CA LYS A 74 -17.62 4.23 -5.98
C LYS A 74 -16.58 5.22 -6.50
N GLN A 75 -16.52 6.44 -5.93
CA GLN A 75 -15.57 7.48 -6.33
C GLN A 75 -14.12 7.08 -6.02
N PHE A 76 -13.88 6.39 -4.90
CA PHE A 76 -12.54 6.06 -4.43
C PHE A 76 -12.14 4.60 -4.67
N ARG A 77 -13.06 3.76 -5.13
CA ARG A 77 -12.82 2.32 -5.32
C ARG A 77 -11.61 2.04 -6.20
N ARG A 78 -11.54 2.66 -7.38
CA ARG A 78 -10.45 2.41 -8.36
C ARG A 78 -9.08 2.77 -7.78
N VAL A 79 -8.97 3.96 -7.19
CA VAL A 79 -7.70 4.44 -6.64
C VAL A 79 -7.27 3.65 -5.41
N SER A 80 -8.23 3.23 -4.59
CA SER A 80 -7.96 2.41 -3.40
C SER A 80 -7.51 1.01 -3.79
N MET A 81 -8.14 0.39 -4.80
CA MET A 81 -7.72 -0.91 -5.31
C MET A 81 -6.32 -0.88 -5.92
N ASP A 82 -5.98 0.14 -6.72
CA ASP A 82 -4.63 0.27 -7.28
C ASP A 82 -3.56 0.36 -6.18
N ALA A 83 -3.81 1.19 -5.15
CA ALA A 83 -2.92 1.31 -4.00
C ALA A 83 -2.76 -0.03 -3.24
N ILE A 84 -3.87 -0.74 -2.99
CA ILE A 84 -3.88 -2.07 -2.36
C ILE A 84 -3.04 -3.06 -3.14
N LEU A 85 -3.25 -3.17 -4.46
CA LEU A 85 -2.57 -4.14 -5.31
C LEU A 85 -1.07 -3.89 -5.37
N ARG A 86 -0.66 -2.60 -5.45
CA ARG A 86 0.77 -2.23 -5.41
C ARG A 86 1.42 -2.60 -4.08
N MET A 87 0.76 -2.30 -2.96
CA MET A 87 1.27 -2.67 -1.64
C MET A 87 1.38 -4.19 -1.48
N LEU A 88 0.38 -4.95 -1.94
CA LEU A 88 0.42 -6.41 -1.91
C LEU A 88 1.55 -6.97 -2.77
N TRP A 89 1.74 -6.43 -3.98
CA TRP A 89 2.85 -6.84 -4.84
C TRP A 89 4.21 -6.62 -4.17
N VAL A 90 4.42 -5.44 -3.58
CA VAL A 90 5.67 -5.14 -2.86
C VAL A 90 5.85 -6.06 -1.65
N TYR A 91 4.80 -6.28 -0.85
CA TYR A 91 4.84 -7.20 0.29
C TYR A 91 5.18 -8.64 -0.14
N LEU A 92 4.56 -9.15 -1.21
CA LEU A 92 4.74 -10.53 -1.66
C LEU A 92 6.09 -10.78 -2.35
N PHE A 93 6.53 -9.86 -3.20
CA PHE A 93 7.66 -10.10 -4.10
C PHE A 93 8.94 -9.39 -3.68
N ARG A 94 8.85 -8.28 -2.93
CA ARG A 94 10.01 -7.48 -2.55
C ARG A 94 10.40 -7.67 -1.09
N TYR A 95 9.43 -7.81 -0.20
CA TYR A 95 9.66 -7.97 1.24
C TYR A 95 8.86 -9.13 1.88
N PRO A 96 8.99 -10.36 1.38
CA PRO A 96 8.21 -11.48 1.90
C PRO A 96 8.54 -11.77 3.37
N GLU A 97 7.49 -11.99 4.16
CA GLU A 97 7.57 -12.62 5.48
C GLU A 97 7.60 -14.15 5.33
N SER A 98 7.62 -14.90 6.45
CA SER A 98 7.54 -16.36 6.40
C SER A 98 6.23 -16.82 5.75
N SER A 99 6.26 -17.96 5.06
CA SER A 99 5.12 -18.48 4.27
C SER A 99 3.82 -18.58 5.08
N ASN A 100 3.91 -18.96 6.35
CA ASN A 100 2.75 -19.05 7.25
C ASN A 100 2.11 -17.70 7.56
N VAL A 101 2.93 -16.64 7.72
CA VAL A 101 2.44 -15.27 7.97
C VAL A 101 1.79 -14.69 6.71
N VAL A 102 2.43 -14.91 5.56
CA VAL A 102 1.89 -14.50 4.25
C VAL A 102 0.53 -15.14 3.99
N LEU A 103 0.41 -16.46 4.17
CA LEU A 103 -0.84 -17.18 3.95
C LEU A 103 -1.99 -16.66 4.83
N ARG A 104 -1.76 -16.50 6.13
CA ARG A 104 -2.79 -15.96 7.06
C ARG A 104 -3.23 -14.56 6.66
N ARG A 105 -2.28 -13.73 6.22
CA ARG A 105 -2.56 -12.34 5.85
C ARG A 105 -3.33 -12.26 4.53
N ILE A 106 -2.96 -13.06 3.52
CA ILE A 106 -3.70 -13.17 2.27
C ILE A 106 -5.12 -13.71 2.52
N ASP A 107 -5.27 -14.74 3.35
CA ASP A 107 -6.58 -15.30 3.70
C ASP A 107 -7.50 -14.27 4.38
N SER A 108 -6.94 -13.42 5.23
CA SER A 108 -7.68 -12.32 5.85
C SER A 108 -8.15 -11.30 4.81
N LEU A 109 -7.28 -10.94 3.86
CA LEU A 109 -7.60 -10.00 2.80
C LEU A 109 -8.57 -10.58 1.78
N SER A 110 -8.44 -11.87 1.43
CA SER A 110 -9.34 -12.53 0.49
C SER A 110 -10.78 -12.51 0.99
N ARG A 111 -11.00 -12.70 2.30
CA ARG A 111 -12.34 -12.58 2.91
C ARG A 111 -12.92 -11.16 2.84
N ILE A 112 -12.07 -10.14 2.87
CA ILE A 112 -12.46 -8.74 2.74
C ILE A 112 -12.83 -8.42 1.28
N PHE A 113 -12.03 -8.89 0.32
CA PHE A 113 -12.25 -8.65 -1.11
C PHE A 113 -13.30 -9.56 -1.74
N PHE A 114 -13.51 -10.75 -1.21
CA PHE A 114 -14.41 -11.77 -1.73
C PHE A 114 -15.28 -12.32 -0.60
N PRO A 115 -16.21 -11.51 -0.04
CA PRO A 115 -17.14 -12.01 0.97
C PRO A 115 -18.00 -13.13 0.37
N ALA A 116 -18.05 -14.27 1.07
CA ALA A 116 -18.69 -15.52 0.61
C ALA A 116 -20.19 -15.37 0.23
N THR A 117 -20.83 -14.25 0.57
CA THR A 117 -22.28 -14.05 0.47
C THR A 117 -22.73 -13.09 -0.64
N LYS A 118 -21.85 -12.52 -1.47
CA LYS A 118 -22.30 -11.57 -2.51
C LYS A 118 -21.57 -11.71 -3.84
N LEU A 119 -21.88 -12.78 -4.58
CA LEU A 119 -21.66 -12.82 -6.03
C LEU A 119 -22.54 -11.79 -6.80
N HIS A 120 -23.52 -11.16 -6.12
CA HIS A 120 -24.51 -10.28 -6.75
C HIS A 120 -24.44 -8.80 -6.33
N ALA A 121 -23.35 -8.35 -5.68
CA ALA A 121 -23.23 -6.96 -5.21
C ALA A 121 -21.91 -6.27 -5.59
N TRP A 122 -21.39 -6.57 -6.78
CA TRP A 122 -20.57 -5.60 -7.50
C TRP A 122 -21.49 -4.84 -8.48
N PRO A 123 -21.71 -3.52 -8.31
CA PRO A 123 -22.45 -2.71 -9.27
C PRO A 123 -21.62 -2.44 -10.52
#